data_AF-A0A6A4GLM4-F1
#
_entry.id   AF-A0A6A4GLM4-F1
#
_cell.length_a   1.000
_cell.length_b   1.000
_cell.length_c   1.000
_cell.angle_alpha   90.00
_cell.angle_beta   90.00
_cell.angle_gamma   90.00
#
_symmetry.space_group_name_H-M   'P 1'
#
loop_
_entity.id
_entity.type
_entity.pdbx_description
1 polymer ?
#
loop_
_entity_poly.entity_id
_entity_poly.type
_entity_poly.pdbx_seq_one_letter_code
_entity_poly.pdbx_strand_id
1 'polypeptide(L)'
;MYKGHSVVAVKMIFTVAQPRKPAKPIPGTHRFFAYCERFDVVAQEPPPPEYAHLPLYSAWDNHSPDYYTGCYVLKRARRSNGEPLGDIIPLVQFRAVADLIPHIRGKANRQFSPFTSFHLNDEFLLNKYLDDETYPILEHTDPCLTV
;
A
#
# COMPACT_ATOMS: atom_id res chain seq x y z
N MET A 1 -1.36 -16.22 -1.44
CA MET A 1 -0.96 -15.62 -2.72
C MET A 1 -1.98 -14.55 -3.03
N TYR A 2 -1.65 -13.27 -2.80
CA TYR A 2 -2.57 -12.17 -3.07
C TYR A 2 -2.63 -11.99 -4.60
N LYS A 3 -3.82 -12.13 -5.19
CA LYS A 3 -4.04 -11.73 -6.59
C LYS A 3 -4.23 -10.22 -6.60
N GLY A 4 -3.35 -9.48 -7.26
CA GLY A 4 -3.40 -8.02 -7.38
C GLY A 4 -2.14 -7.31 -6.87
N HIS A 5 -2.10 -5.99 -7.04
CA HIS A 5 -1.05 -5.13 -6.50
C HIS A 5 -1.28 -4.88 -5.00
N SER A 6 -0.20 -4.81 -4.24
CA SER A 6 -0.23 -4.49 -2.81
C SER A 6 0.83 -3.46 -2.50
N VAL A 7 0.48 -2.51 -1.63
CA VAL A 7 1.43 -1.56 -1.08
C VAL A 7 1.86 -2.04 0.29
N VAL A 8 3.17 -1.98 0.56
CA VAL A 8 3.74 -2.44 1.83
C VAL A 8 4.82 -1.48 2.32
N ALA A 9 4.97 -1.32 3.64
CA ALA A 9 6.12 -0.65 4.24
C ALA A 9 7.14 -1.69 4.67
N VAL A 10 8.35 -1.62 4.10
CA VAL A 10 9.47 -2.47 4.50
C VAL A 10 9.95 -2.07 5.90
N LYS A 11 10.03 -3.03 6.80
CA LYS A 11 10.51 -2.82 8.19
C LYS A 11 11.88 -3.43 8.43
N MET A 12 12.19 -4.53 7.75
CA MET A 12 13.48 -5.21 7.87
C MET A 12 13.77 -5.99 6.60
N ILE A 13 15.01 -5.91 6.11
CA ILE A 13 15.53 -6.78 5.04
C ILE A 13 16.53 -7.75 5.65
N PHE A 14 16.43 -9.03 5.31
CA PHE A 14 17.25 -10.08 5.91
C PHE A 14 17.47 -11.26 4.95
N THR A 15 18.39 -12.15 5.31
CA THR A 15 18.60 -13.45 4.65
C THR A 15 18.44 -14.58 5.67
N VAL A 16 18.15 -15.78 5.19
CA VAL A 16 18.01 -16.95 6.06
C VAL A 16 19.38 -17.57 6.30
N ALA A 17 19.82 -17.55 7.56
CA ALA A 17 21.08 -18.16 7.95
C ALA A 17 21.12 -19.65 7.57
N GLN A 18 22.18 -20.07 6.89
CA GLN A 18 22.39 -21.48 6.55
C GLN A 18 23.02 -22.24 7.72
N PRO A 19 22.66 -23.53 7.90
CA PRO A 19 23.36 -24.39 8.85
C PRO A 19 24.86 -24.41 8.55
N ARG A 20 25.71 -24.22 9.57
CA ARG A 20 27.17 -24.12 9.43
C ARG A 20 27.89 -25.45 9.18
N LYS A 21 27.17 -26.59 9.24
CA LYS A 21 27.70 -27.95 9.07
C LYS A 21 27.64 -28.37 7.59
N PRO A 22 28.29 -29.46 7.15
CA PRO A 22 28.17 -29.94 5.77
C PRO A 22 26.74 -30.43 5.52
N ALA A 23 25.86 -29.49 5.21
CA ALA A 23 24.48 -29.68 4.82
C ALA A 23 24.33 -29.04 3.44
N LYS A 24 23.61 -29.71 2.55
CA LYS A 24 23.30 -29.11 1.24
C LYS A 24 22.57 -27.78 1.48
N PRO A 25 22.96 -26.69 0.79
CA PRO A 25 22.25 -25.43 0.90
C PRO A 25 20.75 -25.64 0.68
N ILE A 26 19.91 -25.10 1.56
CA ILE A 26 18.47 -25.20 1.44
C ILE A 26 18.05 -24.28 0.28
N PRO A 27 17.38 -24.77 -0.78
CA PRO A 27 16.98 -23.91 -1.89
C PRO A 27 16.14 -22.72 -1.42
N GLY A 28 16.43 -21.53 -1.97
CA GLY A 28 15.70 -20.29 -1.68
C GLY A 28 16.21 -19.45 -0.50
N THR A 29 17.10 -19.97 0.34
CA THR A 29 17.65 -19.24 1.50
C THR A 29 18.76 -18.24 1.15
N HIS A 30 19.33 -18.35 -0.05
CA HIS A 30 20.27 -17.38 -0.62
C HIS A 30 19.58 -16.06 -1.00
N ARG A 31 18.25 -15.98 -0.92
CA ARG A 31 17.48 -14.80 -1.32
C ARG A 31 17.35 -13.83 -0.15
N PHE A 32 17.24 -12.55 -0.49
CA PHE A 32 16.80 -11.53 0.45
C PHE A 32 15.28 -11.57 0.60
N PHE A 33 14.86 -11.43 1.85
CA PHE A 33 13.46 -11.31 2.25
C PHE A 33 13.26 -9.99 2.96
N ALA A 34 12.03 -9.50 2.94
CA ALA A 34 11.62 -8.32 3.66
C ALA A 34 10.43 -8.65 4.57
N TYR A 35 10.52 -8.28 5.86
CA TYR A 35 9.34 -8.19 6.72
C TYR A 35 8.67 -6.84 6.45
N CYS A 36 7.39 -6.88 6.09
CA CYS A 36 6.67 -5.71 5.62
C CYS A 36 5.31 -5.59 6.29
N GLU A 37 4.88 -4.37 6.58
CA GLU A 37 3.51 -4.06 7.00
C GLU A 37 2.65 -3.75 5.77
N ARG A 38 1.43 -4.31 5.72
CA ARG A 38 0.53 -4.20 4.57
C ARG A 38 -0.35 -2.96 4.65
N PHE A 39 -0.62 -2.37 3.49
CA PHE A 39 -1.64 -1.33 3.30
C PHE A 39 -2.65 -1.78 2.26
N ASP A 40 -3.92 -1.55 2.55
CA ASP A 40 -5.04 -1.94 1.70
C ASP A 40 -5.70 -0.69 1.13
N VAL A 41 -6.00 -0.68 -0.18
CA VAL A 41 -6.85 0.35 -0.78
C VAL A 41 -8.24 0.25 -0.16
N VAL A 42 -8.74 1.35 0.39
CA VAL A 42 -10.09 1.40 0.96
C VAL A 42 -11.10 1.92 -0.05
N ALA A 43 -12.38 1.62 0.19
CA ALA A 43 -13.46 2.23 -0.57
C ALA A 43 -13.45 3.75 -0.38
N GLN A 44 -13.49 4.50 -1.48
CA GLN A 44 -13.49 5.97 -1.43
C GLN A 44 -14.91 6.53 -1.30
N GLU A 45 -15.05 7.63 -0.56
CA GLU A 45 -16.31 8.35 -0.42
C GLU A 45 -16.69 9.02 -1.76
N PRO A 46 -17.98 9.01 -2.14
CA PRO A 46 -18.41 9.66 -3.37
C PRO A 46 -18.12 11.17 -3.32
N PRO A 47 -17.98 11.83 -4.48
CA PRO A 47 -17.81 13.27 -4.53
C PRO A 47 -18.98 13.98 -3.83
N PRO A 48 -18.77 15.17 -3.26
CA PRO A 48 -19.83 15.93 -2.64
C PRO A 48 -21.02 16.20 -3.60
N PRO A 49 -22.27 16.23 -3.11
CA PRO A 49 -23.46 16.41 -3.95
C PRO A 49 -23.47 17.68 -4.81
N GLU A 50 -22.75 18.73 -4.41
CA GLU A 50 -22.58 19.96 -5.21
C GLU A 50 -21.93 19.69 -6.59
N TYR A 51 -21.18 18.59 -6.71
CA TYR A 51 -20.54 18.15 -7.94
C TYR A 51 -21.38 17.15 -8.75
N ALA A 52 -22.66 16.93 -8.41
CA ALA A 52 -23.55 16.01 -9.12
C ALA A 52 -23.73 16.31 -10.62
N HIS A 53 -23.38 17.52 -11.05
CA HIS A 53 -23.41 17.96 -12.44
C HIS A 53 -22.21 17.45 -13.26
N LEU A 54 -21.14 16.96 -12.63
CA LEU A 54 -19.96 16.45 -13.32
C LEU A 54 -20.15 14.98 -13.72
N PRO A 55 -19.72 14.56 -14.92
CA PRO A 55 -19.80 13.15 -15.35
C PRO A 55 -19.11 12.17 -14.39
N LEU A 56 -18.07 12.62 -13.69
CA LEU A 56 -17.35 11.82 -12.70
C LEU A 56 -18.24 11.40 -11.51
N TYR A 57 -19.25 12.20 -11.16
CA TYR A 57 -20.15 11.89 -10.07
C TYR A 57 -21.04 10.68 -10.38
N SER A 58 -21.59 10.61 -11.60
CA SER A 58 -22.46 9.49 -12.01
C SER A 58 -21.69 8.23 -12.37
N ALA A 59 -20.43 8.38 -12.78
CA ALA A 59 -19.52 7.27 -13.08
C ALA A 59 -18.73 6.78 -11.84
N TRP A 60 -18.93 7.38 -10.68
CA TRP A 60 -18.17 7.05 -9.48
C TRP A 60 -18.39 5.61 -9.06
N ASP A 61 -17.30 4.85 -8.95
CA ASP A 61 -17.25 3.61 -8.21
C ASP A 61 -16.45 3.80 -6.93
N ASN A 62 -16.69 2.93 -5.95
CA ASN A 62 -15.95 2.91 -4.69
C ASN A 62 -14.47 2.49 -4.86
N HIS A 63 -14.05 2.17 -6.07
CA HIS A 63 -12.67 1.88 -6.46
C HIS A 63 -12.02 3.04 -7.21
N SER A 64 -12.67 4.21 -7.29
CA SER A 64 -12.12 5.42 -7.91
C SER A 64 -11.22 6.15 -6.90
N PRO A 65 -10.18 6.87 -7.32
CA PRO A 65 -9.35 7.68 -6.43
C PRO A 65 -10.15 8.75 -5.67
N ASP A 66 -9.70 9.16 -4.47
CA ASP A 66 -10.33 10.22 -3.68
C ASP A 66 -10.58 11.48 -4.52
N TYR A 67 -11.79 12.03 -4.46
CA TYR A 67 -12.21 13.10 -5.37
C TYR A 67 -11.35 14.37 -5.27
N TYR A 68 -10.96 14.77 -4.06
CA TYR A 68 -10.25 16.03 -3.84
C TYR A 68 -8.78 15.96 -4.23
N THR A 69 -8.13 14.83 -3.94
CA THR A 69 -6.70 14.64 -4.18
C THR A 69 -6.42 13.92 -5.49
N GLY A 70 -7.42 13.20 -6.00
CA GLY A 70 -7.28 12.22 -7.07
C GLY A 70 -6.27 11.12 -6.73
N CYS A 71 -6.03 10.85 -5.45
CA CYS A 71 -5.10 9.82 -4.95
C CYS A 71 -5.90 8.67 -4.32
N TYR A 72 -5.42 7.43 -4.42
CA TYR A 72 -6.00 6.33 -3.66
C TYR A 72 -5.71 6.50 -2.17
N VAL A 73 -6.75 6.37 -1.34
CA VAL A 73 -6.56 6.25 0.11
C VAL A 73 -6.29 4.79 0.45
N LEU A 74 -5.18 4.59 1.14
CA LEU A 74 -4.73 3.33 1.70
C LEU A 74 -4.92 3.35 3.20
N LYS A 75 -5.28 2.20 3.78
CA LYS A 75 -5.33 2.01 5.23
C LYS A 75 -4.35 0.96 5.66
N ARG A 76 -3.64 1.21 6.76
CA ARG A 76 -2.75 0.22 7.37
C ARG A 76 -3.58 -1.00 7.78
N ALA A 77 -3.22 -2.16 7.26
CA ALA A 77 -3.87 -3.39 7.66
C ALA A 77 -3.51 -3.68 9.13
N ARG A 78 -4.51 -4.04 9.94
CA ARG A 78 -4.32 -4.37 11.36
C ARG A 78 -4.86 -5.77 11.66
N ARG A 79 -4.24 -6.43 12.62
CA ARG A 79 -4.70 -7.69 13.21
C ARG A 79 -5.90 -7.42 14.14
N SER A 80 -6.56 -8.48 14.61
CA SER A 80 -7.68 -8.37 15.56
C SER A 80 -7.29 -7.73 16.89
N ASN A 81 -6.02 -7.79 17.29
CA ASN A 81 -5.48 -7.13 18.48
C ASN A 81 -5.05 -5.67 18.23
N GLY A 82 -5.27 -5.13 17.02
CA GLY A 82 -4.90 -3.77 16.64
C GLY A 82 -3.46 -3.61 16.15
N GLU A 83 -2.58 -4.60 16.28
CA GLU A 83 -1.20 -4.47 15.79
C GLU A 83 -1.13 -4.44 14.25
N PRO A 84 -0.14 -3.77 13.64
CA PRO A 84 0.06 -3.80 12.20
C PRO A 84 0.15 -5.24 11.66
N LEU A 85 -0.62 -5.52 10.61
CA LEU A 85 -0.55 -6.78 9.89
C LEU A 85 0.61 -6.71 8.91
N GLY A 86 1.47 -7.72 8.95
CA GLY A 86 2.63 -7.83 8.07
C GLY A 86 2.92 -9.26 7.66
N ASP A 87 3.77 -9.39 6.65
CA ASP A 87 4.18 -10.66 6.05
C ASP A 87 5.65 -10.62 5.61
N ILE A 88 6.23 -11.80 5.33
CA ILE A 88 7.58 -11.96 4.80
C ILE A 88 7.48 -12.17 3.29
N ILE A 89 8.02 -11.21 2.54
CA ILE A 89 7.95 -11.19 1.07
C ILE A 89 9.39 -11.31 0.51
N PRO A 90 9.63 -12.18 -0.49
CA PRO A 90 10.91 -12.19 -1.20
C PRO A 90 11.15 -10.84 -1.88
N LEU A 91 12.35 -10.27 -1.72
CA LEU A 91 12.67 -8.93 -2.24
C LEU A 91 12.50 -8.83 -3.77
N VAL A 92 12.66 -9.96 -4.48
CA VAL A 92 12.45 -10.08 -5.93
C VAL A 92 10.99 -9.82 -6.39
N GLN A 93 10.02 -9.76 -5.47
CA GLN A 93 8.63 -9.44 -5.79
C GLN A 93 8.32 -7.94 -5.78
N PHE A 94 9.24 -7.11 -5.28
CA PHE A 94 9.06 -5.66 -5.25
C PHE A 94 9.22 -5.10 -6.67
N ARG A 95 8.28 -4.26 -7.09
CA ARG A 95 8.22 -3.73 -8.45
C ARG A 95 8.57 -2.25 -8.54
N ALA A 96 8.14 -1.47 -7.56
CA ALA A 96 8.32 -0.03 -7.53
C ALA A 96 8.39 0.46 -6.08
N VAL A 97 8.87 1.69 -5.91
CA VAL A 97 8.76 2.44 -4.66
C VAL A 97 7.43 3.18 -4.69
N ALA A 98 6.68 3.09 -3.59
CA ALA A 98 5.46 3.88 -3.41
C ALA A 98 5.72 4.94 -2.35
N ASP A 99 5.32 6.18 -2.64
CA ASP A 99 5.37 7.28 -1.67
C ASP A 99 3.99 7.47 -1.02
N LEU A 100 3.99 7.47 0.31
CA LEU A 100 2.77 7.49 1.13
C LEU A 100 2.71 8.77 1.95
N ILE A 101 1.72 9.60 1.66
CA ILE A 101 1.49 10.85 2.38
C ILE A 101 0.46 10.58 3.49
N PRO A 102 0.73 10.90 4.76
CA PRO A 102 -0.25 10.78 5.83
C PRO A 102 -1.55 11.52 5.47
N HIS A 103 -2.67 10.79 5.38
CA HIS A 103 -3.99 11.35 5.14
C HIS A 103 -4.60 11.79 6.47
N ILE A 104 -4.50 13.08 6.78
CA ILE A 104 -5.00 13.65 8.03
C ILE A 104 -6.40 14.20 7.82
N ARG A 105 -7.42 13.44 8.27
CA ARG A 105 -8.81 13.91 8.25
C ARG A 105 -9.13 14.66 9.55
N GLY A 106 -9.61 15.89 9.42
CA GLY A 106 -10.01 16.72 10.55
C GLY A 106 -8.83 17.21 11.40
N LYS A 107 -8.95 17.09 12.73
CA LYS A 107 -7.94 17.62 13.66
C LYS A 107 -6.72 16.71 13.71
N ALA A 108 -5.57 17.24 13.26
CA ALA A 108 -4.29 16.53 13.35
C ALA A 108 -3.96 16.10 14.79
N ASN A 109 -3.40 14.90 14.94
CA ASN A 109 -2.87 14.44 16.21
C ASN A 109 -1.69 15.34 16.61
N ARG A 110 -1.73 15.88 17.83
CA ARG A 110 -0.69 16.79 18.38
C ARG A 110 0.70 16.16 18.46
N GLN A 111 0.78 14.83 18.46
CA GLN A 111 2.04 14.08 18.48
C GLN A 111 2.65 13.90 17.09
N PHE A 112 1.96 14.31 16.03
CA PHE A 112 2.51 14.24 14.68
C PHE A 112 3.72 15.16 14.52
N SER A 113 4.75 14.58 13.94
CA SER A 113 6.01 15.20 13.56
C SER A 113 6.49 14.49 12.29
N PRO A 114 7.53 15.00 11.62
CA PRO A 114 8.14 14.31 10.48
C PRO A 114 8.55 12.86 10.77
N PHE A 115 8.78 12.50 12.04
CA PHE A 115 9.24 11.17 12.44
C PHE A 115 8.14 10.27 13.01
N THR A 116 7.02 10.84 13.41
CA THR A 116 5.96 10.11 14.12
C THR A 116 4.68 9.98 13.30
N SER A 117 4.48 10.84 12.30
CA SER A 117 3.27 10.85 11.46
C SER A 117 3.04 9.50 10.78
N PHE A 118 4.08 8.90 10.19
CA PHE A 118 3.95 7.61 9.52
C PHE A 118 3.57 6.47 10.48
N HIS A 119 4.04 6.51 11.72
CA HIS A 119 3.79 5.44 12.70
C HIS A 119 2.45 5.59 13.40
N LEU A 120 2.03 6.82 13.69
CA LEU A 120 0.82 7.12 14.45
C LEU A 120 -0.43 7.25 13.58
N ASN A 121 -0.26 7.41 12.27
CA ASN A 121 -1.36 7.56 11.34
C ASN A 121 -1.76 6.22 10.70
N ASP A 122 -3.05 6.08 10.41
CA ASP A 122 -3.62 4.84 9.88
C ASP A 122 -4.02 4.92 8.41
N GLU A 123 -4.24 6.12 7.87
CA GLU A 123 -4.72 6.32 6.50
C GLU A 123 -3.74 7.15 5.69
N PHE A 124 -3.41 6.74 4.47
CA PHE A 124 -2.38 7.36 3.65
C PHE A 124 -2.90 7.60 2.25
N LEU A 125 -2.46 8.69 1.62
CA LEU A 125 -2.64 8.89 0.20
C LEU A 125 -1.47 8.24 -0.52
N LEU A 126 -1.77 7.41 -1.52
CA LEU A 126 -0.76 6.97 -2.48
C LEU A 126 -0.41 8.15 -3.39
N ASN A 127 0.81 8.66 -3.29
CA ASN A 127 1.24 9.83 -4.02
C ASN A 127 1.40 9.52 -5.52
N LYS A 128 0.44 9.96 -6.33
CA LYS A 128 0.49 9.82 -7.79
C LYS A 128 1.52 10.69 -8.50
N TYR A 129 2.14 11.63 -7.78
CA TYR A 129 3.11 12.58 -8.35
C TYR A 129 4.56 12.15 -8.14
N LEU A 130 4.79 11.00 -7.51
CA LEU A 130 6.14 10.48 -7.33
C LEU A 130 6.78 10.10 -8.66
N ASP A 131 6.01 9.39 -9.49
CA ASP A 131 6.44 8.92 -10.80
C ASP A 131 5.21 8.73 -11.72
N ASP A 132 5.45 8.80 -13.03
CA ASP A 132 4.41 8.74 -14.05
C ASP A 132 4.00 7.30 -14.43
N GLU A 133 4.61 6.27 -13.82
CA GLU A 133 4.45 4.86 -14.23
C GLU A 133 3.61 4.04 -13.24
N THR A 134 3.81 4.24 -11.94
CA THR A 134 3.21 3.45 -10.86
C THR A 134 1.70 3.61 -10.82
N TYR A 135 1.21 4.84 -10.97
CA TYR A 135 -0.21 5.14 -10.84
C TYR A 135 -1.04 4.58 -12.02
N PRO A 136 -0.62 4.76 -13.29
CA PRO A 136 -1.29 4.10 -14.43
C PRO A 136 -1.29 2.58 -14.33
N ILE A 137 -0.23 1.94 -13.82
CA ILE A 137 -0.18 0.48 -13.64
C ILE A 137 -1.26 0.00 -12.65
N LEU A 138 -1.61 0.81 -11.64
CA LEU A 138 -2.67 0.46 -10.68
C LEU A 138 -4.07 0.64 -11.27
N GLU A 139 -4.26 1.61 -12.16
CA GLU A 139 -5.53 1.86 -12.86
C GLU A 139 -5.77 0.87 -14.01
N HIS A 140 -4.69 0.44 -14.66
CA HIS A 140 -4.72 -0.62 -15.66
C HIS A 140 -4.65 -1.99 -14.98
N THR A 141 -5.77 -2.42 -14.38
CA THR A 141 -5.99 -3.86 -14.24
C THR A 141 -5.81 -4.51 -15.61
N ASP A 142 -4.84 -5.42 -15.71
CA ASP A 142 -4.63 -6.27 -16.89
C ASP A 142 -6.00 -6.72 -17.44
N PRO A 143 -6.35 -6.43 -18.71
CA PRO A 143 -7.57 -6.95 -19.33
C PRO A 143 -7.60 -8.50 -19.40
N CYS A 144 -6.54 -9.16 -18.95
CA CYS A 144 -6.40 -10.61 -18.90
C CYS A 144 -6.97 -11.27 -17.63
N LEU A 145 -7.64 -10.52 -16.73
CA LEU A 145 -8.28 -11.09 -15.53
C LEU A 145 -9.82 -11.21 -15.59
N THR A 146 -10.43 -11.01 -16.76
CA THR A 146 -11.77 -11.53 -17.03
C THR A 146 -11.67 -12.96 -17.57
N VAL A 147 -11.87 -13.94 -16.69
CA VAL A 147 -12.27 -15.31 -17.04
C VAL A 147 -13.72 -15.49 -16.63
#